data_AF-A0A5N6TNS5-F1
#
_entry.id   AF-A0A5N6TNS5-F1
#
_cell.length_a   1.000
_cell.length_b   1.000
_cell.length_c   1.000
_cell.angle_alpha   90.00
_cell.angle_beta   90.00
_cell.angle_gamma   90.00
#
_symmetry.space_group_name_H-M   'P 1'
#
loop_
_entity.id
_entity.type
_entity.pdbx_description
1 polymer ?
#
loop_
_entity_poly.entity_id
_entity_poly.type
_entity_poly.pdbx_seq_one_letter_code
_entity_poly.pdbx_strand_id
1 'polypeptide(L)'
;MPETSRELAQAVYMSKPSRHPKRVILRLRVNEFDHCPPTEFDHAIRAYLASTGRAADEHQRRMHHSHIEPFQPREMGQRSFHIILDLEQDMLQDPNFERVEHEVHRVRRNRDGTFLVNRISNPAEERNFVQKMRRFTDVFYPWAR
;
A
#
# COMPACT_ATOMS: atom_id res chain seq x y z
N MET A 1 -5.87 -23.58 -36.82
CA MET A 1 -6.56 -22.44 -36.16
C MET A 1 -5.78 -22.09 -34.89
N PRO A 2 -4.92 -21.04 -34.89
CA PRO A 2 -4.17 -20.64 -33.71
C PRO A 2 -4.70 -19.29 -33.18
N GLU A 3 -5.87 -19.29 -32.53
CA GLU A 3 -6.44 -18.07 -31.93
C GLU A 3 -6.28 -18.04 -30.40
N THR A 4 -6.05 -19.21 -29.78
CA THR A 4 -5.97 -19.37 -28.31
C THR A 4 -4.74 -18.72 -27.69
N SER A 5 -3.63 -18.61 -28.43
CA SER A 5 -2.38 -18.05 -27.90
C SER A 5 -2.39 -16.51 -27.90
N ARG A 6 -3.18 -15.89 -28.78
CA ARG A 6 -3.30 -14.44 -28.89
C ARG A 6 -4.28 -13.86 -27.86
N GLU A 7 -5.35 -14.60 -27.55
CA GLU A 7 -6.27 -14.27 -26.45
C GLU A 7 -5.62 -14.44 -25.07
N LEU A 8 -4.79 -15.47 -24.87
CA LEU A 8 -4.01 -15.60 -23.63
C LEU A 8 -2.98 -14.48 -23.46
N ALA A 9 -2.33 -14.05 -24.56
CA ALA A 9 -1.41 -12.91 -24.52
C ALA A 9 -2.15 -11.57 -24.29
N GLN A 10 -3.39 -11.42 -24.78
CA GLN A 10 -4.24 -10.25 -24.53
C GLN A 10 -4.84 -10.24 -23.12
N ALA A 11 -5.13 -11.40 -22.53
CA ALA A 11 -5.52 -11.51 -21.13
C ALA A 11 -4.32 -11.27 -20.18
N VAL A 12 -3.09 -11.60 -20.55
CA VAL A 12 -1.90 -11.15 -19.79
C VAL A 12 -1.64 -9.65 -19.95
N TYR A 13 -2.25 -9.01 -20.96
CA TYR A 13 -2.42 -7.57 -21.07
C TYR A 13 -3.56 -7.03 -20.17
N MET A 14 -3.97 -7.78 -19.13
CA MET A 14 -4.70 -7.23 -17.98
C MET A 14 -3.82 -6.15 -17.34
N SER A 15 -4.08 -4.90 -17.74
CA SER A 15 -3.62 -3.65 -17.15
C SER A 15 -2.20 -3.71 -16.57
N LYS A 16 -1.18 -3.28 -17.36
CA LYS A 16 0.08 -2.82 -16.76
C LYS A 16 -0.28 -1.95 -15.54
N PRO A 17 0.25 -2.24 -14.34
CA PRO A 17 -0.06 -1.43 -13.17
C PRO A 17 0.24 0.03 -13.54
N SER A 18 -0.72 0.91 -13.28
CA SER A 18 -0.57 2.32 -13.64
C SER A 18 0.71 2.84 -12.96
N ARG A 19 1.65 3.32 -13.78
CA ARG A 19 2.90 3.91 -13.33
C ARG A 19 2.74 5.42 -13.24
N HIS A 20 1.76 5.85 -12.47
CA HIS A 20 1.69 7.24 -12.03
C HIS A 20 2.03 7.30 -10.55
N PRO A 21 2.55 8.44 -10.08
CA PRO A 21 2.80 8.64 -8.67
C PRO A 21 1.53 8.45 -7.85
N LYS A 22 1.63 7.68 -6.77
CA LYS A 22 0.54 7.55 -5.79
C LYS A 22 1.03 7.18 -4.41
N ARG A 23 0.28 7.61 -3.40
CA ARG A 23 0.47 7.25 -2.00
C ARG A 23 -0.54 6.17 -1.61
N VAL A 24 -0.02 5.02 -1.23
CA VAL A 24 -0.82 3.89 -0.77
C VAL A 24 -0.76 3.86 0.75
N ILE A 25 -1.92 3.74 1.39
CA ILE A 25 -2.04 3.59 2.83
C ILE A 25 -2.54 2.18 3.13
N LEU A 26 -1.64 1.33 3.61
CA LEU A 26 -1.98 0.01 4.10
C LEU A 26 -2.39 0.14 5.56
N ARG A 27 -3.64 -0.20 5.87
CA ARG A 27 -4.18 -0.23 7.22
C ARG A 27 -4.17 -1.66 7.76
N LEU A 28 -3.44 -1.86 8.84
CA LEU A 28 -3.23 -3.15 9.49
C LEU A 28 -3.78 -3.12 10.91
N ARG A 29 -4.15 -4.28 11.48
CA ARG A 29 -4.62 -4.36 12.86
C ARG A 29 -3.47 -4.66 13.80
N VAL A 30 -3.40 -3.94 14.92
CA VAL A 30 -2.32 -4.14 15.91
C VAL A 30 -2.32 -5.57 16.41
N ASN A 31 -3.47 -6.14 16.78
CA ASN A 31 -3.52 -7.52 17.30
C ASN A 31 -3.11 -8.63 16.32
N GLU A 32 -3.00 -8.34 15.02
CA GLU A 32 -2.54 -9.30 13.99
C GLU A 32 -1.01 -9.21 13.75
N PHE A 33 -0.36 -8.18 14.32
CA PHE A 33 1.05 -7.83 14.12
C PHE A 33 1.79 -7.52 15.43
N ASP A 34 1.10 -7.42 16.56
CA ASP A 34 1.72 -7.23 17.87
C ASP A 34 2.63 -8.44 18.13
N HIS A 35 3.86 -8.18 18.56
CA HIS A 35 4.92 -9.17 18.74
C HIS A 35 5.43 -9.88 17.46
N CYS A 36 5.00 -9.48 16.26
CA CYS A 36 5.59 -10.00 15.03
C CYS A 36 6.98 -9.40 14.77
N PRO A 37 7.88 -10.15 14.12
CA PRO A 37 9.16 -9.58 13.68
C PRO A 37 8.93 -8.51 12.60
N PRO A 38 9.81 -7.50 12.47
CA PRO A 38 9.68 -6.45 11.46
C PRO A 38 9.54 -6.95 10.01
N THR A 39 10.04 -8.14 9.71
CA THR A 39 9.92 -8.79 8.39
C THR A 39 8.46 -9.04 7.98
N GLU A 40 7.52 -9.12 8.92
CA GLU A 40 6.10 -9.26 8.61
C GLU A 40 5.51 -8.02 7.96
N PHE A 41 6.08 -6.83 8.21
CA PHE A 41 5.69 -5.62 7.52
C PHE A 41 6.10 -5.66 6.04
N ASP A 42 7.28 -6.20 5.74
CA ASP A 42 7.72 -6.44 4.36
C ASP A 42 6.83 -7.47 3.65
N HIS A 43 6.38 -8.51 4.36
CA HIS A 43 5.42 -9.47 3.81
C HIS A 43 4.07 -8.81 3.46
N ALA A 44 3.58 -7.90 4.31
CA ALA A 44 2.36 -7.14 4.04
C ALA A 44 2.51 -6.23 2.81
N ILE A 45 3.66 -5.55 2.65
CA ILE A 45 3.97 -4.74 1.46
C ILE A 45 4.02 -5.62 0.21
N ARG A 46 4.72 -6.76 0.27
CA ARG A 46 4.79 -7.73 -0.85
C ARG A 46 3.42 -8.25 -1.24
N ALA A 47 2.55 -8.52 -0.27
CA ALA A 47 1.18 -8.94 -0.53
C ALA A 47 0.38 -7.86 -1.26
N TYR A 48 0.54 -6.59 -0.89
CA TYR A 48 -0.06 -5.47 -1.61
C TYR A 48 0.45 -5.39 -3.06
N LEU A 49 1.78 -5.44 -3.27
CA LEU A 49 2.36 -5.40 -4.62
C LEU A 49 1.82 -6.54 -5.49
N ALA A 50 1.84 -7.78 -4.97
CA ALA A 50 1.29 -8.93 -5.67
C ALA A 50 -0.21 -8.76 -6.00
N SER A 51 -1.01 -8.21 -5.07
CA SER A 51 -2.44 -7.97 -5.28
C SER A 51 -2.75 -6.96 -6.39
N THR A 52 -1.77 -6.13 -6.77
CA THR A 52 -1.89 -5.12 -7.83
C THR A 52 -1.17 -5.55 -9.13
N GLY A 53 -0.72 -6.80 -9.20
CA GLY A 53 0.05 -7.32 -10.35
C GLY A 53 1.46 -6.74 -10.44
N ARG A 54 1.96 -6.09 -9.39
CA ARG A 54 3.35 -5.60 -9.30
C ARG A 54 4.28 -6.71 -8.84
N ALA A 55 5.55 -6.59 -9.21
CA ALA A 55 6.55 -7.58 -8.85
C ALA A 55 6.96 -7.40 -7.37
N ALA A 56 7.01 -8.50 -6.61
CA ALA A 56 7.31 -8.44 -5.18
C ALA A 56 8.76 -8.01 -4.88
N ASP A 57 9.67 -8.14 -5.85
CA ASP A 57 11.05 -7.69 -5.76
C ASP A 57 11.19 -6.16 -5.88
N GLU A 58 10.16 -5.44 -6.34
CA GLU A 58 10.18 -3.96 -6.38
C GLU A 58 10.47 -3.36 -4.98
N HIS A 59 9.92 -3.98 -3.92
CA HIS A 59 10.20 -3.59 -2.54
C HIS A 59 11.66 -3.84 -2.15
N GLN A 60 12.21 -5.02 -2.51
CA GLN A 60 13.60 -5.37 -2.22
C GLN A 60 14.60 -4.46 -2.96
N ARG A 61 14.23 -4.03 -4.17
CA ARG A 61 14.99 -3.10 -5.00
C ARG A 61 14.87 -1.65 -4.55
N ARG A 62 14.15 -1.37 -3.45
CA ARG A 62 13.92 -0.03 -2.87
C ARG A 62 13.36 0.96 -3.89
N MET A 63 12.52 0.47 -4.80
CA MET A 63 11.86 1.32 -5.81
C MET A 63 10.77 2.20 -5.18
N HIS A 64 10.26 1.80 -4.02
CA HIS A 64 9.19 2.47 -3.30
C HIS A 64 9.71 2.95 -1.95
N HIS A 65 9.23 4.11 -1.50
CA HIS A 65 9.52 4.56 -0.14
C HIS A 65 8.43 4.08 0.80
N SER A 66 8.82 3.41 1.89
CA SER A 66 7.87 2.95 2.89
C SER A 66 8.11 3.60 4.25
N HIS A 67 7.03 3.98 4.90
CA HIS A 67 7.03 4.46 6.28
C HIS A 67 6.07 3.62 7.10
N ILE A 68 6.54 3.11 8.23
CA ILE A 68 5.73 2.32 9.16
C ILE A 68 5.40 3.22 10.35
N GLU A 69 4.11 3.42 10.61
CA GLU A 69 3.67 4.11 11.81
C GLU A 69 4.11 3.33 13.06
N PRO A 70 4.77 3.98 14.04
CA PRO A 70 5.18 3.31 15.26
C PRO A 70 3.96 2.90 16.10
N PHE A 71 4.10 1.77 16.80
CA PHE A 71 3.11 1.38 17.80
C PHE A 71 3.06 2.40 18.93
N GLN A 72 1.85 2.77 19.31
CA GLN A 72 1.59 3.68 20.42
C GLN A 72 1.61 2.93 21.76
N PRO A 73 1.83 3.62 22.89
CA PRO A 73 1.67 3.04 24.22
C PRO A 73 0.30 2.37 24.39
N ARG A 74 0.23 1.29 25.17
CA ARG A 74 -0.98 0.45 25.31
C ARG A 74 -2.19 1.23 25.82
N GLU A 75 -1.95 2.26 26.62
CA GLU A 75 -2.96 3.15 27.21
C GLU A 75 -3.73 3.95 26.15
N MET A 76 -3.10 4.19 24.98
CA MET A 76 -3.72 4.89 23.85
C MET A 76 -4.66 3.98 23.05
N GLY A 77 -4.70 2.66 23.33
CA GLY A 77 -5.66 1.74 22.76
C GLY A 77 -5.61 1.64 21.22
N GLN A 78 -4.42 1.79 20.62
CA GLN A 78 -4.24 1.72 19.16
C GLN A 78 -4.75 0.38 18.62
N ARG A 79 -5.78 0.44 17.77
CA ARG A 79 -6.38 -0.77 17.15
C ARG A 79 -5.82 -1.07 15.76
N SER A 80 -5.29 -0.05 15.10
CA SER A 80 -4.71 -0.12 13.76
C SER A 80 -3.50 0.78 13.67
N PHE A 81 -2.55 0.37 12.84
CA PHE A 81 -1.40 1.17 12.44
C PHE A 81 -1.32 1.14 10.91
N HIS A 82 -0.52 2.06 10.36
CA HIS A 82 -0.46 2.26 8.92
C HIS A 82 0.95 2.08 8.38
N ILE A 83 1.04 1.45 7.21
CA ILE A 83 2.23 1.51 6.36
C ILE A 83 1.88 2.44 5.21
N ILE A 84 2.63 3.53 5.08
CA ILE A 84 2.55 4.47 3.96
C ILE A 84 3.56 4.00 2.92
N LEU A 85 3.11 3.80 1.69
CA LEU A 85 3.93 3.34 0.58
C LEU A 85 3.80 4.32 -0.58
N ASP A 86 4.91 4.92 -0.95
CA ASP A 86 5.00 5.94 -1.98
C ASP A 86 5.55 5.31 -3.25
N LEU A 87 4.67 5.16 -4.24
CA LEU A 87 4.97 4.50 -5.51
C LEU A 87 5.33 5.54 -6.57
N GLU A 88 6.38 5.25 -7.35
CA GLU A 88 6.84 6.11 -8.46
C GLU A 88 7.12 7.56 -8.02
N GLN A 89 7.60 7.76 -6.78
CA GLN A 89 7.86 9.10 -6.21
C GLN A 89 8.89 9.88 -7.02
N ASP A 90 9.82 9.19 -7.68
CA ASP A 90 10.89 9.74 -8.52
C ASP A 90 10.37 10.40 -9.79
N MET A 91 9.12 10.12 -10.16
CA MET A 91 8.43 10.82 -11.25
C MET A 91 7.91 12.21 -10.85
N LEU A 92 7.99 12.61 -9.57
CA LEU A 92 7.65 13.96 -9.10
C LEU A 92 8.87 14.70 -8.56
N GLN A 93 9.16 15.88 -9.11
CA GLN A 93 10.20 16.78 -8.60
C GLN A 93 9.69 17.67 -7.44
N ASP A 94 8.43 18.10 -7.50
CA ASP A 94 7.77 18.89 -6.44
C ASP A 94 6.34 18.38 -6.26
N PRO A 95 6.13 17.39 -5.37
CA PRO A 95 4.87 16.71 -5.25
C PRO A 95 3.83 17.59 -4.57
N ASN A 96 2.85 18.06 -5.33
CA ASN A 96 1.64 18.62 -4.75
C ASN A 96 0.78 17.49 -4.17
N PHE A 97 0.92 17.21 -2.88
CA PHE A 97 0.16 16.17 -2.17
C PHE A 97 -1.35 16.35 -2.28
N GLU A 98 -1.86 17.56 -2.55
CA GLU A 98 -3.27 17.79 -2.84
C GLU A 98 -3.76 17.08 -4.09
N ARG A 99 -2.86 16.88 -5.05
CA ARG A 99 -3.14 16.27 -6.35
C ARG A 99 -2.66 14.83 -6.47
N VAL A 100 -1.72 14.42 -5.60
CA VAL A 100 -1.25 13.03 -5.55
C VAL A 100 -2.42 12.11 -5.22
N GLU A 101 -2.61 11.07 -6.03
CA GLU A 101 -3.63 10.06 -5.78
C GLU A 101 -3.30 9.29 -4.50
N HIS A 102 -4.34 9.03 -3.69
CA HIS A 102 -4.25 8.23 -2.49
C HIS A 102 -5.14 7.00 -2.60
N GLU A 103 -4.61 5.84 -2.25
CA GLU A 103 -5.37 4.58 -2.18
C GLU A 103 -5.30 4.01 -0.78
N VAL A 104 -6.41 3.46 -0.27
CA VAL A 104 -6.43 2.86 1.06
C VAL A 104 -6.78 1.37 0.97
N HIS A 105 -5.88 0.54 1.47
CA HIS A 105 -6.07 -0.91 1.51
C HIS A 105 -6.07 -1.41 2.94
N ARG A 106 -6.97 -2.33 3.25
CA ARG A 106 -6.96 -3.10 4.49
C ARG A 106 -6.16 -4.37 4.24
N VAL A 107 -5.12 -4.58 5.04
CA VAL A 107 -4.35 -5.82 5.06
C VAL A 107 -4.77 -6.62 6.28
N ARG A 108 -5.13 -7.89 6.08
CA ARG A 108 -5.48 -8.81 7.16
C ARG A 108 -4.65 -10.08 7.08
N ARG A 109 -4.31 -10.63 8.24
CA ARG A 109 -3.67 -11.94 8.33
C ARG A 109 -4.72 -13.05 8.34
N ASN A 110 -4.56 -14.03 7.46
CA ASN A 110 -5.34 -15.26 7.45
C ASN A 110 -4.79 -16.27 8.46
N ARG A 111 -5.58 -17.32 8.76
CA ARG A 111 -5.19 -18.37 9.72
C ARG A 111 -3.97 -19.18 9.28
N ASP A 112 -3.75 -19.29 7.98
CA ASP A 112 -2.60 -19.96 7.36
C ASP A 112 -1.34 -19.07 7.31
N GLY A 113 -1.41 -17.85 7.86
CA GLY A 113 -0.31 -16.88 7.87
C GLY A 113 -0.21 -16.02 6.61
N THR A 114 -1.03 -16.28 5.58
CA THR A 114 -1.06 -15.45 4.37
C THR A 114 -1.75 -14.10 4.62
N PHE A 115 -1.53 -13.14 3.72
CA PHE A 115 -2.16 -11.83 3.80
C PHE A 115 -3.25 -11.65 2.74
N LEU A 116 -4.42 -11.19 3.19
CA LEU A 116 -5.50 -10.74 2.34
C LEU A 116 -5.47 -9.21 2.26
N VAL A 117 -5.45 -8.68 1.03
CA VAL A 117 -5.42 -7.24 0.76
C VAL A 117 -6.72 -6.84 0.07
N ASN A 118 -7.48 -5.93 0.69
CA ASN A 118 -8.73 -5.42 0.13
C ASN A 118 -8.70 -3.89 0.08
N ARG A 119 -9.00 -3.29 -1.07
CA ARG A 119 -9.24 -1.85 -1.16
C ARG A 119 -10.49 -1.47 -0.35
N ILE A 120 -10.48 -0.30 0.28
CA ILE A 120 -11.71 0.24 0.88
C ILE A 120 -12.65 0.61 -0.28
N SER A 121 -13.72 -0.17 -0.43
CA SER A 121 -14.66 -0.03 -1.55
C SER A 121 -15.68 1.09 -1.38
N ASN A 122 -15.88 1.61 -0.16
CA ASN A 122 -16.75 2.76 0.08
C ASN A 122 -15.98 4.07 -0.19
N PRO A 123 -16.33 4.84 -1.24
CA PRO A 123 -15.58 6.04 -1.61
C PRO A 123 -15.65 7.16 -0.56
N ALA A 124 -16.75 7.26 0.19
CA ALA A 124 -16.89 8.24 1.25
C ALA A 124 -16.02 7.88 2.47
N GLU A 125 -15.96 6.58 2.81
CA GLU A 125 -15.05 6.10 3.84
C GLU A 125 -13.59 6.36 3.45
N GLU A 126 -13.20 5.99 2.23
CA GLU A 126 -11.84 6.19 1.72
C GLU A 126 -11.47 7.68 1.73
N ARG A 127 -12.34 8.55 1.19
CA ARG A 127 -12.11 10.01 1.18
C ARG A 127 -11.97 10.60 2.58
N ASN A 128 -12.88 10.27 3.49
CA ASN A 128 -12.83 10.77 4.87
C ASN A 128 -11.57 10.30 5.60
N PHE A 129 -11.15 9.06 5.33
CA PHE A 129 -9.94 8.51 5.91
C PHE A 129 -8.69 9.18 5.35
N VAL A 130 -8.59 9.33 4.02
CA VAL A 130 -7.49 10.04 3.35
C VAL A 130 -7.37 11.48 3.88
N GLN A 131 -8.48 12.22 3.98
CA GLN A 131 -8.46 13.59 4.51
C GLN A 131 -7.88 13.68 5.93
N LYS A 132 -8.14 12.68 6.78
CA LYS A 132 -7.57 12.62 8.13
C LYS A 132 -6.08 12.26 8.09
N MET A 133 -5.71 11.26 7.29
CA MET A 133 -4.33 10.79 7.21
C MET A 133 -3.40 11.82 6.60
N ARG A 134 -3.84 12.57 5.58
CA ARG A 134 -3.04 13.58 4.91
C ARG A 134 -2.50 14.68 5.83
N ARG A 135 -3.24 15.04 6.88
CA ARG A 135 -2.77 15.96 7.92
C ARG A 135 -1.48 15.48 8.60
N PHE A 136 -1.29 14.17 8.68
CA PHE A 136 -0.10 13.56 9.27
C PHE A 136 0.91 13.20 8.17
N THR A 137 0.48 12.51 7.12
CA THR A 137 1.40 11.96 6.10
C THR A 137 2.06 13.03 5.26
N ASP A 138 1.36 14.11 4.94
CA ASP A 138 1.91 15.16 4.06
C ASP A 138 2.95 16.01 4.83
N VAL A 139 2.88 16.02 6.17
CA VAL A 139 3.78 16.78 7.04
C VAL A 139 4.96 15.93 7.52
N PHE A 140 4.69 14.72 8.03
CA PHE A 140 5.72 13.86 8.64
C PHE A 140 6.47 12.99 7.63
N TYR A 141 5.86 12.72 6.48
CA TYR A 141 6.43 11.85 5.45
C TYR A 141 6.40 12.57 4.09
N PRO A 142 7.07 13.73 3.91
CA PRO A 142 7.14 14.37 2.61
C PRO A 142 7.93 13.48 1.64
N TRP A 143 7.40 13.25 0.44
CA TRP A 143 8.16 12.72 -0.72
C TRP A 143 9.29 13.69 -1.06
N ALA A 144 10.51 13.15 -1.11
CA ALA A 144 11.75 13.88 -1.34
C ALA A 144 12.02 15.04 -0.34
N ARG A 145 13.12 14.92 0.40
CA ARG A 145 13.90 16.08 0.83
C ARG A 145 15.21 16.07 0.06
#